data_AF-A0A946U6A6-F1
#
_entry.id   AF-A0A946U6A6-F1
#
_cell.length_a   1.000
_cell.length_b   1.000
_cell.length_c   1.000
_cell.angle_alpha   90.00
_cell.angle_beta   90.00
_cell.angle_gamma   90.00
#
_symmetry.space_group_name_H-M   'P 1'
#
loop_
_entity.id
_entity.type
_entity.pdbx_description
1 polymer ?
#
loop_
_entity_poly.entity_id
_entity_poly.type
_entity_poly.pdbx_seq_one_letter_code
_entity_poly.pdbx_strand_id
1 'polypeptide(L)'
;MKTRLIPFVSILLVAGLMTSYSVLAQNADGRKDFFGGPPSTGEKLDRLSEALDLSDEQAVSMLVVLQEAEARRQALREETASLMGPEICTQKADTEAAILAILTAEQAEQFQQMHEERKARAEERGNKRGRRGPIDCSQYEGG
;
A
#
# COMPACT_ATOMS: atom_id res chain seq x y z
N MET A 1 -12.20 63.39 -3.58
CA MET A 1 -13.47 64.06 -3.92
C MET A 1 -14.06 63.44 -5.19
N LYS A 2 -15.35 63.05 -5.13
CA LYS A 2 -16.37 63.03 -6.20
C LYS A 2 -16.04 62.44 -7.60
N THR A 3 -16.51 61.21 -7.80
CA THR A 3 -17.30 60.65 -8.94
C THR A 3 -17.43 61.43 -10.25
N ARG A 4 -17.24 60.74 -11.41
CA ARG A 4 -18.14 60.67 -12.61
C ARG A 4 -17.75 59.39 -13.41
N LEU A 5 -18.57 58.34 -13.58
CA LEU A 5 -19.77 58.13 -14.42
C LEU A 5 -19.61 58.46 -15.93
N ILE A 6 -19.25 57.43 -16.72
CA ILE A 6 -19.91 56.81 -17.93
C ILE A 6 -20.41 57.76 -19.06
N PRO A 7 -20.13 57.53 -20.38
CA PRO A 7 -20.91 56.61 -21.27
C PRO A 7 -20.07 55.72 -22.24
N PHE A 8 -20.40 54.43 -22.41
CA PHE A 8 -21.25 53.87 -23.51
C PHE A 8 -20.78 54.36 -24.90
N VAL A 9 -20.35 53.56 -25.88
CA VAL A 9 -20.94 52.36 -26.50
C VAL A 9 -19.88 51.80 -27.45
N SER A 10 -19.65 50.48 -27.47
CA SER A 10 -19.49 49.71 -28.73
C SER A 10 -19.47 48.23 -28.42
N ILE A 11 -20.65 47.66 -28.57
CA ILE A 11 -20.93 46.24 -28.73
C ILE A 11 -20.18 45.78 -29.98
N LEU A 12 -19.24 44.84 -29.83
CA LEU A 12 -18.89 43.93 -30.91
C LEU A 12 -18.81 42.52 -30.34
N LEU A 13 -19.93 41.86 -30.50
CA LEU A 13 -20.21 40.48 -30.20
C LEU A 13 -19.44 39.63 -31.22
N VAL A 14 -18.27 39.11 -30.84
CA VAL A 14 -17.61 38.02 -31.58
C VAL A 14 -17.65 36.79 -30.70
N ALA A 15 -18.57 35.91 -31.04
CA ALA A 15 -18.68 34.57 -30.51
C ALA A 15 -17.40 33.78 -30.85
N GLY A 16 -16.44 33.77 -29.92
CA GLY A 16 -15.29 32.87 -29.94
C GLY A 16 -15.69 31.52 -29.35
N LEU A 17 -16.46 30.74 -30.09
CA LEU A 17 -16.77 29.35 -29.78
C LEU A 17 -15.71 28.48 -30.45
N MET A 18 -14.57 28.26 -29.79
CA MET A 18 -13.63 27.18 -30.11
C MET A 18 -12.91 26.70 -28.85
N THR A 19 -13.52 25.66 -28.26
CA THR A 19 -12.86 24.42 -27.83
C THR A 19 -11.63 24.55 -26.93
N SER A 20 -11.90 24.71 -25.64
CA SER A 20 -11.06 24.11 -24.60
C SER A 20 -10.96 22.61 -24.88
N TYR A 21 -9.83 22.14 -25.41
CA TYR A 21 -9.51 20.72 -25.34
C TYR A 21 -9.25 20.39 -23.86
N SER A 22 -10.33 20.14 -23.13
CA SER A 22 -10.28 19.39 -21.89
C SER A 22 -9.99 17.93 -22.26
N VAL A 23 -8.75 17.63 -22.61
CA VAL A 23 -8.24 16.25 -22.55
C VAL A 23 -7.90 15.98 -21.09
N LEU A 24 -8.93 15.96 -20.25
CA LEU A 24 -8.98 15.00 -19.15
C LEU A 24 -9.68 13.78 -19.76
N ALA A 25 -8.91 13.05 -20.57
CA ALA A 25 -9.26 11.70 -20.92
C ALA A 25 -9.51 10.98 -19.60
N GLN A 26 -10.76 10.58 -19.44
CA GLN A 26 -11.24 9.74 -18.39
C GLN A 26 -10.43 8.45 -18.50
N ASN A 27 -9.45 8.24 -17.61
CA ASN A 27 -9.01 6.89 -17.29
C ASN A 27 -10.14 6.23 -16.48
N ALA A 28 -11.20 5.90 -17.22
CA ALA A 28 -12.29 5.06 -16.81
C ALA A 28 -11.80 3.61 -16.74
N ASP A 29 -10.98 3.31 -15.72
CA ASP A 29 -10.87 1.96 -15.15
C ASP A 29 -10.36 1.95 -13.70
N GLY A 30 -10.37 3.09 -13.01
CA GLY A 30 -9.81 3.25 -11.66
C GLY A 30 -10.59 2.62 -10.49
N ARG A 31 -11.50 1.66 -10.73
CA ARG A 31 -12.29 1.00 -9.65
C ARG A 31 -12.35 -0.53 -9.76
N LYS A 32 -11.22 -1.16 -10.06
CA LYS A 32 -10.87 -2.52 -9.60
C LYS A 32 -9.43 -2.38 -9.11
N ASP A 33 -9.18 -2.24 -7.81
CA ASP A 33 -8.40 -3.28 -7.09
C ASP A 33 -8.13 -2.85 -5.63
N PHE A 34 -9.10 -2.29 -4.91
CA PHE A 34 -8.91 -2.01 -3.47
C PHE A 34 -8.69 -3.27 -2.62
N PHE A 35 -8.86 -4.46 -3.20
CA PHE A 35 -8.74 -5.76 -2.55
C PHE A 35 -7.59 -6.65 -3.09
N GLY A 36 -6.82 -6.17 -4.08
CA GLY A 36 -5.66 -6.88 -4.62
C GLY A 36 -4.41 -6.66 -3.78
N GLY A 37 -3.52 -7.65 -3.72
CA GLY A 37 -2.17 -7.47 -3.18
C GLY A 37 -1.38 -6.45 -4.01
N PRO A 38 -0.15 -6.09 -3.58
CA PRO A 38 0.73 -5.32 -4.46
C PRO A 38 0.93 -6.09 -5.78
N PRO A 39 0.93 -5.39 -6.94
CA PRO A 39 1.04 -6.04 -8.23
C PRO A 39 2.37 -6.81 -8.34
N SER A 40 2.32 -7.95 -9.02
CA SER A 40 3.47 -8.75 -9.40
C SER A 40 4.41 -7.97 -10.34
N THR A 41 5.62 -8.49 -10.54
CA THR A 41 6.58 -7.89 -11.46
C THR A 41 6.11 -7.93 -12.92
N GLY A 42 5.40 -8.99 -13.33
CA GLY A 42 4.76 -9.08 -14.65
C GLY A 42 3.67 -8.02 -14.83
N GLU A 43 2.72 -7.92 -13.90
CA GLU A 43 1.64 -6.92 -13.97
C GLU A 43 2.18 -5.48 -13.96
N LYS A 44 3.30 -5.22 -13.28
CA LYS A 44 3.98 -3.92 -13.35
C LYS A 44 4.58 -3.68 -14.72
N LEU A 45 5.22 -4.68 -15.32
CA LEU A 45 5.78 -4.57 -16.66
C LEU A 45 4.69 -4.33 -17.69
N ASP A 46 3.57 -5.04 -17.62
CA ASP A 46 2.45 -4.89 -18.55
C ASP A 46 1.90 -3.46 -18.51
N ARG A 47 1.66 -2.95 -17.28
CA ARG A 47 1.20 -1.57 -17.07
C ARG A 47 2.19 -0.52 -17.57
N LEU A 48 3.49 -0.75 -17.37
CA LEU A 48 4.53 0.17 -17.86
C LEU A 48 4.67 0.11 -19.38
N SER A 49 4.55 -1.08 -19.96
CA SER A 49 4.64 -1.30 -21.40
C SER A 49 3.48 -0.61 -22.12
N GLU A 50 2.26 -0.75 -21.61
CA GLU A 50 1.08 -0.05 -22.15
C GLU A 50 1.16 1.47 -21.95
N ALA A 51 1.51 1.93 -20.74
CA ALA A 51 1.51 3.36 -20.42
C ALA A 51 2.60 4.16 -21.13
N LEU A 52 3.73 3.51 -21.46
CA LEU A 52 4.91 4.17 -22.04
C LEU A 52 5.20 3.71 -23.47
N ASP A 53 4.39 2.82 -24.04
CA ASP A 53 4.58 2.22 -25.37
C ASP A 53 6.01 1.67 -25.53
N LEU A 54 6.41 0.78 -24.60
CA LEU A 54 7.76 0.23 -24.57
C LEU A 54 7.98 -0.73 -25.75
N SER A 55 9.11 -0.60 -26.46
CA SER A 55 9.55 -1.62 -27.42
C SER A 55 9.88 -2.92 -26.72
N ASP A 56 9.96 -4.02 -27.48
CA ASP A 56 10.33 -5.34 -26.95
C ASP A 56 11.69 -5.30 -26.23
N GLU A 57 12.68 -4.61 -26.78
CA GLU A 57 14.01 -4.46 -26.16
C GLU A 57 13.96 -3.63 -24.87
N GLN A 58 13.10 -2.61 -24.83
CA GLN A 58 12.89 -1.79 -23.63
C GLN A 58 12.15 -2.58 -22.55
N ALA A 59 11.16 -3.39 -22.91
CA ALA A 59 10.41 -4.24 -21.99
C ALA A 59 11.30 -5.31 -21.35
N VAL A 60 12.19 -5.94 -22.12
CA VAL A 60 13.20 -6.87 -21.60
C VAL A 60 14.12 -6.18 -20.60
N SER A 61 14.61 -4.99 -20.93
CA SER A 61 15.48 -4.22 -20.03
C SER A 61 14.74 -3.80 -18.74
N MET A 62 13.48 -3.40 -18.86
CA MET A 62 12.62 -3.03 -17.73
C MET A 62 12.35 -4.24 -16.82
N LEU A 63 12.12 -5.42 -17.38
CA LEU A 63 11.91 -6.64 -16.61
C LEU A 63 13.09 -6.92 -15.67
N VAL A 64 14.32 -6.79 -16.16
CA VAL A 64 15.54 -6.97 -15.36
C VAL A 64 15.56 -5.99 -14.19
N VAL A 65 15.31 -4.70 -14.44
CA VAL A 65 15.27 -3.67 -13.39
C VAL A 65 14.21 -3.98 -12.32
N LEU A 66 13.02 -4.40 -12.74
CA LEU A 66 11.94 -4.73 -11.81
C LEU A 66 12.26 -5.96 -10.96
N GLN A 67 12.90 -6.98 -11.54
CA GLN A 67 13.35 -8.19 -10.84
C GLN A 67 14.44 -7.85 -9.81
N GLU A 68 15.45 -7.06 -10.18
CA GLU A 68 16.49 -6.62 -9.26
C GLU A 68 15.91 -5.79 -8.11
N ALA A 69 14.98 -4.88 -8.41
CA ALA A 69 14.29 -4.10 -7.39
C ALA A 69 13.46 -4.98 -6.45
N GLU A 70 12.85 -6.05 -6.96
CA GLU A 70 12.15 -7.04 -6.15
C GLU A 70 13.10 -7.81 -5.22
N ALA A 71 14.21 -8.32 -5.75
CA ALA A 71 15.22 -9.03 -4.97
C ALA A 71 15.81 -8.13 -3.88
N ARG A 72 16.15 -6.87 -4.20
CA ARG A 72 16.65 -5.90 -3.21
C ARG A 72 15.63 -5.64 -2.10
N ARG A 73 14.35 -5.53 -2.44
CA ARG A 73 13.28 -5.39 -1.44
C ARG A 73 13.15 -6.63 -0.57
N GLN A 74 13.31 -7.84 -1.12
CA GLN A 74 13.29 -9.08 -0.35
C GLN A 74 14.46 -9.11 0.65
N ALA A 75 15.68 -8.87 0.18
CA ALA A 75 16.87 -8.83 1.03
C ALA A 75 16.76 -7.80 2.17
N LEU A 76 16.34 -6.57 1.88
CA LEU A 76 16.14 -5.55 2.92
C LEU A 76 15.08 -5.96 3.95
N ARG A 77 14.05 -6.69 3.54
CA ARG A 77 13.03 -7.18 4.47
C ARG A 77 13.58 -8.26 5.39
N GLU A 78 14.34 -9.21 4.85
CA GLU A 78 14.98 -10.27 5.62
C GLU A 78 16.00 -9.68 6.61
N GLU A 79 16.83 -8.75 6.15
CA GLU A 79 17.78 -8.01 7.00
C GLU A 79 17.05 -7.27 8.13
N THR A 80 16.00 -6.52 7.81
CA THR A 80 15.20 -5.82 8.83
C THR A 80 14.55 -6.78 9.80
N ALA A 81 14.00 -7.90 9.31
CA ALA A 81 13.39 -8.91 10.15
C ALA A 81 14.42 -9.58 11.06
N SER A 82 15.63 -9.84 10.59
CA SER A 82 16.71 -10.38 11.40
C SER A 82 17.21 -9.39 12.46
N LEU A 83 17.33 -8.11 12.10
CA LEU A 83 17.85 -7.08 13.00
C LEU A 83 16.85 -6.71 14.10
N MET A 84 15.58 -6.53 13.71
CA MET A 84 14.52 -6.01 14.60
C MET A 84 13.62 -7.11 15.15
N GLY A 85 13.66 -8.32 14.60
CA GLY A 85 12.82 -9.45 14.99
C GLY A 85 12.91 -9.76 16.49
N PRO A 86 14.11 -9.93 17.06
CA PRO A 86 14.27 -10.21 18.48
C PRO A 86 13.68 -9.10 19.37
N GLU A 87 14.00 -7.84 19.10
CA GLU A 87 13.49 -6.70 19.87
C GLU A 87 11.96 -6.60 19.82
N ILE A 88 11.37 -6.78 18.63
CA ILE A 88 9.92 -6.79 18.45
C ILE A 88 9.28 -7.94 19.24
N CYS A 89 9.90 -9.13 19.23
CA CYS A 89 9.36 -10.29 19.94
C CYS A 89 9.47 -10.15 21.46
N THR A 90 10.60 -9.65 21.98
CA THR A 90 10.75 -9.31 23.40
C THR A 90 9.72 -8.27 23.82
N GLN A 91 9.57 -7.19 23.06
CA GLN A 91 8.60 -6.14 23.38
C GLN A 91 7.16 -6.67 23.42
N LYS A 92 6.81 -7.59 22.51
CA LYS A 92 5.49 -8.25 22.52
C LYS A 92 5.30 -9.07 23.78
N ALA A 93 6.26 -9.92 24.14
CA ALA A 93 6.20 -10.76 25.33
C ALA A 93 6.12 -9.93 26.62
N ASP A 94 6.95 -8.89 26.74
CA ASP A 94 6.93 -7.98 27.89
C ASP A 94 5.58 -7.26 28.02
N THR A 95 5.03 -6.79 26.89
CA THR A 95 3.71 -6.14 26.87
C THR A 95 2.61 -7.10 27.27
N GLU A 96 2.63 -8.34 26.76
CA GLU A 96 1.67 -9.38 27.13
C GLU A 96 1.75 -9.72 28.61
N ALA A 97 2.95 -9.91 29.16
CA ALA A 97 3.15 -10.16 30.58
C ALA A 97 2.63 -9.01 31.44
N ALA A 98 2.89 -7.76 31.05
CA ALA A 98 2.39 -6.57 31.73
C ALA A 98 0.85 -6.47 31.70
N ILE A 99 0.21 -6.85 30.59
CA ILE A 99 -1.25 -6.92 30.49
C ILE A 99 -1.77 -7.99 31.45
N LEU A 100 -1.23 -9.21 31.40
CA LEU A 100 -1.68 -10.32 32.24
C LEU A 100 -1.55 -10.04 33.74
N ALA A 101 -0.54 -9.27 34.14
CA ALA A 101 -0.35 -8.85 35.54
C ALA A 101 -1.45 -7.92 36.08
N ILE A 102 -2.19 -7.23 35.20
CA ILE A 102 -3.28 -6.31 35.57
C ILE A 102 -4.62 -7.05 35.62
N LEU A 103 -4.77 -8.13 34.85
CA LEU A 103 -6.02 -8.84 34.69
C LEU A 103 -6.30 -9.80 35.86
N THR A 104 -7.59 -10.02 36.15
CA THR A 104 -7.98 -11.17 36.97
C THR A 104 -7.76 -12.48 36.20
N ALA A 105 -7.74 -13.62 36.90
CA ALA A 105 -7.56 -14.93 36.26
C ALA A 105 -8.58 -15.20 35.15
N GLU A 106 -9.87 -14.90 35.40
CA GLU A 106 -10.94 -15.07 34.40
C GLU A 106 -10.76 -14.15 33.18
N GLN A 107 -10.29 -12.90 33.40
CA GLN A 107 -10.02 -11.96 32.32
C GLN A 107 -8.79 -12.35 31.49
N ALA A 108 -7.75 -12.89 32.14
CA ALA A 108 -6.55 -13.40 31.50
C ALA A 108 -6.87 -14.57 30.55
N GLU A 109 -7.73 -15.48 30.97
CA GLU A 109 -8.19 -16.59 30.13
C GLU A 109 -8.94 -16.09 28.89
N GLN A 110 -9.87 -15.14 29.06
CA GLN A 110 -10.57 -14.51 27.93
C GLN A 110 -9.61 -13.76 27.00
N PHE A 111 -8.59 -13.10 27.56
CA PHE A 111 -7.58 -12.40 26.78
C PHE A 111 -6.76 -13.36 25.89
N GLN A 112 -6.35 -14.50 26.44
CA GLN A 112 -5.63 -15.53 25.69
C GLN A 112 -6.49 -16.12 24.57
N GLN A 113 -7.76 -16.43 24.85
CA GLN A 113 -8.70 -16.91 23.82
C GLN A 113 -8.86 -15.90 22.68
N MET A 114 -9.00 -14.60 22.99
CA MET A 114 -9.06 -13.55 21.98
C MET A 114 -7.77 -13.48 21.15
N HIS A 115 -6.61 -13.71 21.75
CA HIS A 115 -5.34 -13.71 21.04
C HIS A 115 -5.23 -14.89 20.07
N GLU A 116 -5.62 -16.09 20.49
CA GLU A 116 -5.65 -17.28 19.65
C GLU A 116 -6.63 -17.15 18.48
N GLU A 117 -7.85 -16.63 18.73
CA GLU A 117 -8.81 -16.38 17.67
C GLU A 117 -8.28 -15.39 16.62
N ARG A 118 -7.58 -14.34 17.06
CA ARG A 118 -6.96 -13.37 16.15
C ARG A 118 -5.88 -14.03 15.31
N LYS A 119 -5.04 -14.89 15.92
CA LYS A 119 -4.03 -15.67 15.21
C LYS A 119 -4.66 -16.59 14.16
N ALA A 120 -5.67 -17.37 14.53
CA ALA A 120 -6.38 -18.27 13.61
C ALA A 120 -7.03 -17.51 12.43
N ARG A 121 -7.70 -16.38 12.69
CA ARG A 121 -8.27 -15.52 11.63
C ARG A 121 -7.19 -14.92 10.74
N ALA A 122 -6.02 -14.59 11.29
CA ALA A 122 -4.90 -14.08 10.51
C ALA A 122 -4.32 -15.15 9.59
N GLU A 123 -4.18 -16.39 10.06
CA GLU A 123 -3.74 -17.54 9.24
C GLU A 123 -4.72 -17.84 8.11
N GLU A 124 -6.03 -17.87 8.40
CA GLU A 124 -7.06 -18.10 7.40
C GLU A 124 -7.06 -17.03 6.29
N ARG A 125 -6.80 -15.77 6.66
CA ARG A 125 -6.75 -14.64 5.72
C ARG A 125 -5.40 -14.50 5.01
N GLY A 126 -4.31 -14.89 5.66
CA GLY A 126 -2.95 -14.85 5.12
C GLY A 126 -2.80 -15.73 3.89
N ASN A 127 -3.45 -16.90 3.88
CA ASN A 127 -3.45 -17.83 2.74
C ASN A 127 -4.21 -17.32 1.51
N LYS A 128 -5.10 -16.33 1.63
CA LYS A 128 -5.97 -15.88 0.52
C LYS A 128 -5.53 -14.58 -0.16
N ARG A 129 -4.58 -13.81 0.41
CA ARG A 129 -4.28 -12.44 -0.09
C ARG A 129 -2.81 -12.09 -0.25
N GLY A 130 -1.88 -13.03 -0.08
CA GLY A 130 -0.43 -12.75 -0.14
C GLY A 130 0.02 -11.65 0.84
N ARG A 131 -0.84 -11.30 1.81
CA ARG A 131 -0.54 -10.29 2.82
C ARG A 131 0.20 -11.00 3.95
N ARG A 132 1.47 -10.64 4.04
CA ARG A 132 2.40 -10.71 5.17
C ARG A 132 1.72 -11.14 6.48
N GLY A 133 2.05 -12.34 6.96
CA GLY A 133 1.75 -12.77 8.31
C GLY A 133 2.51 -11.93 9.35
N PRO A 134 2.09 -11.94 10.63
CA PRO A 134 2.87 -11.34 11.71
C PRO A 134 4.30 -11.91 11.75
N ILE A 135 5.26 -11.14 12.28
CA ILE A 135 6.61 -11.68 12.59
C ILE A 135 6.42 -12.90 13.48
N ASP A 136 6.93 -14.04 13.01
CA ASP A 136 6.96 -15.28 13.77
C ASP A 136 7.99 -15.13 14.88
N CYS A 137 7.51 -15.11 16.12
CA CYS A 137 8.36 -15.01 17.30
C CYS A 137 8.82 -16.37 17.83
N SER A 138 8.22 -17.48 17.36
CA SER A 138 8.57 -18.83 17.81
C SER A 138 10.04 -19.19 17.51
N GLN A 139 10.61 -18.59 16.46
CA GLN A 139 12.02 -18.75 16.11
C GLN A 139 13.01 -18.12 17.12
N TYR A 140 12.52 -17.32 18.08
CA TYR A 140 13.35 -16.62 19.08
C TYR A 140 13.09 -17.08 20.52
N GLU A 141 12.14 -18.00 20.76
CA GLU A 141 11.75 -18.45 22.11
C GLU A 141 12.67 -19.54 22.72
N GLY A 142 13.91 -19.69 22.22
CA GLY A 142 14.82 -20.80 22.58
C GLY A 142 16.24 -20.39 22.98
N GLY A 143 16.41 -19.26 23.67
CA GLY A 143 17.70 -18.80 24.21
C GLY A 143 17.85 -19.02 25.70
#